data_AF-A0A959SAY4-F1
#
_entry.id   AF-A0A959SAY4-F1
#
_cell.length_a   1.000
_cell.length_b   1.000
_cell.length_c   1.000
_cell.angle_alpha   90.00
_cell.angle_beta   90.00
_cell.angle_gamma   90.00
#
_symmetry.space_group_name_H-M   'P 1'
#
loop_
_entity.id
_entity.type
_entity.pdbx_description
1 polymer ?
#
loop_
_entity_poly.entity_id
_entity_poly.type
_entity_poly.pdbx_seq_one_letter_code
_entity_poly.pdbx_strand_id
1 'polypeptide(L)'
;MSNHVHLMARAAVGLMFQDMLRDHKKFTSKALVKPMQEDPQESRREWLLRHVRAAEGGTRSWQHDLHPIWLRRPDIIQRKVRYVHRNRVEEGLVEEPHHYLYSSARDEAGLRGMLELRTLWTGRSRSAPPYNE
;
A
#
# COMPACT_ATOMS: atom_id res chain seq x y z
N MET A 1 2.96 7.30 5.25
CA MET A 1 1.98 6.61 4.37
C MET A 1 0.57 7.22 4.30
N SER A 2 0.33 8.48 4.70
CA SER A 2 -1.00 9.12 4.50
C SER A 2 -1.17 9.65 3.07
N ASN A 3 -0.05 9.84 2.36
CA ASN A 3 0.04 10.41 1.02
C ASN A 3 0.89 9.54 0.06
N HIS A 4 1.31 8.35 0.48
CA HIS A 4 2.08 7.38 -0.32
C HIS A 4 1.84 5.97 0.20
N VAL A 5 2.16 4.97 -0.62
CA VAL A 5 2.01 3.55 -0.28
C VAL A 5 3.37 2.85 -0.33
N HIS A 6 3.59 1.91 0.59
CA HIS A 6 4.67 0.93 0.46
C HIS A 6 4.09 -0.40 0.00
N LEU A 7 4.65 -0.96 -1.07
CA LEU A 7 4.19 -2.21 -1.66
C LEU A 7 5.37 -3.15 -1.85
N MET A 8 5.26 -4.35 -1.28
CA MET A 8 6.09 -5.50 -1.65
C MET A 8 5.27 -6.37 -2.60
N ALA A 9 5.70 -6.46 -3.85
CA ALA A 9 4.96 -7.17 -4.87
C ALA A 9 5.90 -7.88 -5.85
N ARG A 10 5.36 -8.89 -6.52
CA ARG A 10 6.03 -9.66 -7.57
C ARG A 10 5.04 -9.84 -8.71
N ALA A 11 5.48 -9.56 -9.94
CA ALA A 11 4.67 -9.88 -11.11
C ALA A 11 4.50 -11.40 -11.24
N ALA A 12 3.34 -11.85 -11.73
CA ALA A 12 3.15 -13.25 -12.07
C ALA A 12 4.12 -13.67 -13.20
N VAL A 13 4.40 -14.97 -13.31
CA VAL A 13 5.25 -15.50 -14.37
C VAL A 13 4.68 -15.10 -15.73
N GLY A 14 5.54 -14.59 -16.62
CA GLY A 14 5.14 -14.11 -17.95
C GLY A 14 4.62 -12.67 -17.99
N LEU A 15 4.45 -11.99 -16.84
CA LEU A 15 4.06 -10.58 -16.77
C LEU A 15 5.25 -9.70 -16.37
N MET A 16 5.30 -8.48 -16.91
CA MET A 16 6.29 -7.50 -16.53
C MET A 16 5.82 -6.67 -15.34
N PHE A 17 6.70 -6.47 -14.36
CA PHE A 17 6.40 -5.66 -13.17
C PHE A 17 6.03 -4.21 -13.50
N GLN A 18 6.66 -3.64 -14.52
CA GLN A 18 6.35 -2.29 -15.00
C GLN A 18 4.91 -2.15 -15.51
N ASP A 19 4.39 -3.17 -16.21
CA ASP A 19 3.02 -3.17 -16.72
C ASP A 19 2.02 -3.25 -15.57
N MET A 20 2.28 -4.15 -14.61
CA MET A 20 1.49 -4.26 -13.38
C MET A 20 1.43 -2.92 -12.62
N LEU A 21 2.57 -2.23 -12.46
CA LEU A 21 2.60 -0.94 -11.78
C LEU A 21 1.88 0.18 -12.56
N ARG A 22 2.06 0.23 -13.88
CA ARG A 22 1.34 1.17 -14.75
C ARG A 22 -0.17 0.99 -14.60
N ASP A 23 -0.63 -0.26 -14.69
CA ASP A 23 -2.05 -0.57 -14.67
C ASP A 23 -2.63 -0.33 -13.26
N HIS A 24 -1.88 -0.63 -12.20
CA HIS A 24 -2.23 -0.26 -10.83
C HIS A 24 -2.41 1.25 -10.66
N LYS A 25 -1.43 2.06 -11.08
CA LYS A 25 -1.52 3.53 -11.02
C LYS A 25 -2.73 4.05 -11.82
N LYS A 26 -2.95 3.51 -13.03
CA LYS A 26 -4.07 3.91 -13.90
C LYS A 26 -5.43 3.58 -13.26
N PHE A 27 -5.60 2.36 -12.76
CA PHE A 27 -6.83 1.92 -12.13
C PHE A 27 -7.15 2.74 -10.87
N THR A 28 -6.17 2.86 -9.98
CA THR A 28 -6.36 3.54 -8.69
C THR A 28 -6.58 5.05 -8.87
N SER A 29 -5.90 5.73 -9.81
CA SER A 29 -6.20 7.14 -10.11
C SER A 29 -7.67 7.33 -10.49
N LYS A 30 -8.21 6.48 -11.38
CA LYS A 30 -9.61 6.56 -11.78
C LYS A 30 -10.55 6.27 -10.60
N ALA A 31 -10.25 5.23 -9.83
CA ALA A 31 -11.05 4.83 -8.68
C ALA A 31 -11.08 5.91 -7.58
N LEU A 32 -9.98 6.65 -7.38
CA LEU A 32 -9.90 7.74 -6.42
C LEU A 32 -10.64 8.99 -6.90
N VAL A 33 -10.53 9.33 -8.18
CA VAL A 33 -11.14 10.55 -8.75
C VAL A 33 -12.64 10.39 -8.95
N LYS A 34 -13.11 9.17 -9.28
CA LYS A 34 -14.52 8.88 -9.54
C LYS A 34 -15.46 9.39 -8.43
N PRO A 35 -15.32 9.03 -7.14
CA PRO A 35 -16.18 9.54 -6.09
C PRO A 35 -16.06 11.06 -5.93
N MET A 36 -14.88 11.65 -6.13
CA MET A 36 -14.72 13.11 -6.11
C MET A 36 -15.53 13.79 -7.22
N GLN A 37 -15.78 13.12 -8.35
CA GLN A 37 -16.56 13.68 -9.46
C GLN A 37 -18.05 13.37 -9.36
N GLU A 38 -18.40 12.20 -8.86
CA GLU A 38 -19.75 11.64 -8.97
C GLU A 38 -20.53 11.70 -7.65
N ASP A 39 -19.87 11.82 -6.49
CA ASP A 39 -20.54 11.91 -5.20
C ASP A 39 -20.96 13.35 -4.90
N PRO A 40 -22.28 13.67 -4.95
CA PRO A 40 -22.75 15.01 -4.63
C PRO A 40 -22.65 15.36 -3.13
N GLN A 41 -22.44 14.37 -2.25
CA GLN A 41 -22.34 14.57 -0.80
C GLN A 41 -20.89 14.84 -0.32
N GLU A 42 -19.88 14.65 -1.18
CA GLU A 42 -18.50 14.96 -0.83
C GLU A 42 -18.28 16.49 -0.78
N SER A 43 -18.44 17.05 0.42
CA SER A 43 -18.28 18.48 0.70
C SER A 43 -16.94 19.08 0.26
N ARG A 44 -15.87 18.27 0.16
CA ARG A 44 -14.52 18.71 -0.25
C ARG A 44 -14.26 18.54 -1.74
N ARG A 45 -15.25 18.13 -2.53
CA ARG A 45 -15.13 17.79 -3.96
C ARG A 45 -14.32 18.81 -4.75
N GLU A 46 -14.68 20.08 -4.70
CA GLU A 46 -13.97 21.11 -5.46
C GLU A 46 -12.52 21.27 -5.02
N TRP A 47 -12.26 21.21 -3.71
CA TRP A 47 -10.91 21.28 -3.16
C TRP A 47 -10.07 20.09 -3.62
N LEU A 48 -10.58 18.86 -3.50
CA LEU A 48 -9.91 17.64 -3.92
C LEU A 48 -9.61 17.64 -5.43
N LEU A 49 -10.60 17.98 -6.26
CA LEU A 49 -10.45 18.04 -7.71
C LEU A 49 -9.41 19.06 -8.16
N ARG A 50 -9.29 20.20 -7.47
CA ARG A 50 -8.21 21.16 -7.72
C ARG A 50 -6.83 20.58 -7.42
N HIS A 51 -6.68 19.80 -6.35
CA HIS A 51 -5.39 19.23 -5.95
C HIS A 51 -4.90 18.12 -6.89
N VAL A 52 -5.82 17.34 -7.45
CA VAL A 52 -5.45 16.26 -8.38
C VAL A 52 -5.43 16.73 -9.83
N ARG A 53 -5.72 17.99 -10.14
CA ARG A 53 -5.72 18.50 -11.52
C ARG A 53 -4.28 18.62 -12.03
N ALA A 54 -4.01 18.03 -13.20
CA ALA A 54 -2.70 18.12 -13.83
C ALA A 54 -2.59 19.37 -14.71
N ALA A 55 -1.38 19.93 -14.84
CA ALA A 55 -1.12 21.13 -15.62
C ALA A 55 -1.39 20.92 -17.12
N GLU A 56 -1.05 19.73 -17.63
CA GLU A 56 -1.30 19.29 -19.00
C GLU A 56 -2.75 18.86 -19.27
N GLY A 57 -3.65 19.00 -18.29
CA GLY A 57 -5.03 18.53 -18.36
C GLY A 57 -5.20 17.11 -17.81
N GLY A 58 -6.42 16.78 -17.39
CA GLY A 58 -6.73 15.52 -16.71
C GLY A 58 -6.44 15.55 -15.20
N THR A 59 -6.33 14.35 -14.61
CA THR A 59 -6.09 14.17 -13.17
C THR A 59 -4.85 13.32 -12.92
N ARG A 60 -4.09 13.67 -11.87
CA ARG A 60 -2.85 13.01 -11.46
C ARG A 60 -2.85 12.79 -9.95
N SER A 61 -3.05 11.53 -9.55
CA SER A 61 -2.99 11.11 -8.14
C SER A 61 -1.63 10.54 -7.73
N TRP A 62 -0.81 10.12 -8.70
CA TRP A 62 0.50 9.52 -8.47
C TRP A 62 1.63 10.40 -8.98
N GLN A 63 2.76 10.37 -8.28
CA GLN A 63 4.02 10.89 -8.81
C GLN A 63 4.47 10.06 -10.03
N HIS A 64 5.22 10.71 -10.94
CA HIS A 64 5.75 10.05 -12.13
C HIS A 64 6.69 8.91 -11.73
N ASP A 65 7.60 9.21 -10.81
CA ASP A 65 8.67 8.31 -10.43
C ASP A 65 8.19 7.16 -9.56
N LEU A 66 8.98 6.09 -9.63
CA LEU A 66 8.92 4.93 -8.78
C LEU A 66 10.33 4.66 -8.29
N HIS A 67 10.47 4.28 -7.03
CA HIS A 67 11.75 3.89 -6.45
C HIS A 67 11.71 2.40 -6.06
N PRO A 68 11.64 1.47 -7.04
CA PRO A 68 11.59 0.06 -6.73
C PRO A 68 12.92 -0.39 -6.13
N ILE A 69 12.84 -1.10 -5.01
CA ILE A 69 14.01 -1.78 -4.41
C ILE A 69 13.88 -3.24 -4.75
N TRP A 70 14.91 -3.80 -5.41
CA TRP A 70 14.91 -5.21 -5.73
C TRP A 70 15.20 -6.06 -4.49
N LEU A 71 14.25 -6.90 -4.11
CA LEU A 71 14.33 -7.76 -2.93
C LEU A 71 14.72 -9.18 -3.33
N ARG A 72 16.00 -9.53 -3.20
CA ARG A 72 16.52 -10.87 -3.60
C ARG A 72 16.84 -11.80 -2.45
N ARG A 73 17.06 -11.27 -1.25
CA ARG A 73 17.52 -12.04 -0.09
C ARG A 73 16.47 -12.06 1.03
N PRO A 74 16.25 -13.21 1.69
CA PRO A 74 15.28 -13.31 2.79
C PRO A 74 15.50 -12.29 3.91
N ASP A 75 16.76 -12.04 4.31
CA ASP A 75 17.09 -11.08 5.36
C ASP A 75 16.69 -9.64 4.98
N ILE A 76 16.91 -9.27 3.72
CA ILE A 76 16.52 -7.95 3.20
C ILE A 76 14.99 -7.82 3.15
N ILE A 77 14.29 -8.88 2.72
CA ILE A 77 12.83 -8.92 2.68
C ILE A 77 12.27 -8.72 4.09
N GLN A 78 12.71 -9.52 5.06
CA GLN A 78 12.24 -9.41 6.44
C GLN A 78 12.50 -8.02 7.04
N ARG A 79 13.67 -7.44 6.79
CA ARG A 79 13.97 -6.07 7.23
C ARG A 79 13.02 -5.04 6.62
N LYS A 80 12.69 -5.18 5.33
CA LYS A 80 11.76 -4.27 4.65
C LYS A 80 10.30 -4.48 5.08
N VAL A 81 9.88 -5.71 5.35
CA VAL A 81 8.57 -6.00 5.98
C VAL A 81 8.47 -5.30 7.33
N ARG A 82 9.46 -5.50 8.21
CA ARG A 82 9.52 -4.86 9.53
C ARG A 82 9.44 -3.33 9.42
N TYR A 83 10.23 -2.74 8.52
CA TYR A 83 10.20 -1.30 8.26
C TYR A 83 8.80 -0.84 7.86
N VAL A 84 8.20 -1.45 6.84
CA VAL A 84 6.86 -1.07 6.36
C VAL A 84 5.80 -1.16 7.47
N HIS A 85 5.83 -2.20 8.30
CA HIS A 85 4.88 -2.37 9.39
C HIS A 85 5.13 -1.38 10.55
N ARG A 86 6.39 -1.11 10.90
CA ARG A 86 6.74 -0.22 12.02
C ARG A 86 6.67 1.26 11.70
N ASN A 87 6.70 1.69 10.44
CA ASN A 87 6.72 3.11 10.08
C ASN A 87 5.65 3.95 10.81
N ARG A 88 4.46 3.40 11.04
CA ARG A 88 3.39 4.12 11.74
C ARG A 88 3.58 4.25 13.24
N VAL A 89 4.31 3.30 13.83
CA VAL A 89 4.75 3.36 15.23
C VAL A 89 5.85 4.41 15.38
N GLU A 90 6.86 4.36 14.51
CA GLU A 90 7.97 5.33 14.54
C GLU A 90 7.51 6.78 14.23
N GLU A 91 6.43 6.94 13.44
CA GLU A 91 5.76 8.23 13.21
C GLU A 91 4.87 8.69 14.39
N GLY A 92 4.70 7.87 15.44
CA GLY A 92 3.87 8.17 16.61
C GLY A 92 2.36 8.15 16.36
N LEU A 93 1.91 7.56 15.24
CA LEU A 93 0.47 7.51 14.88
C LEU A 93 -0.28 6.37 15.56
N VAL A 94 0.42 5.30 15.90
CA VAL A 94 -0.12 4.12 16.57
C VAL A 94 0.90 3.55 17.54
N GLU A 95 0.45 2.92 18.61
CA GLU A 95 1.35 2.26 19.58
C GLU A 95 1.95 0.96 19.02
N GLU A 96 1.20 0.23 18.20
CA GLU A 96 1.61 -1.08 17.67
C GLU A 96 1.36 -1.18 16.16
N PRO A 97 2.16 -1.95 15.39
CA PRO A 97 2.03 -2.03 13.93
C PRO A 97 0.63 -2.44 13.44
N HIS A 98 -0.03 -3.34 14.16
CA HIS A 98 -1.35 -3.87 13.81
C HIS A 98 -2.51 -2.94 14.19
N HIS A 99 -2.26 -1.87 14.97
CA HIS A 99 -3.26 -0.84 15.21
C HIS A 99 -3.51 0.02 13.96
N TYR A 100 -2.58 0.05 12.99
CA TYR A 100 -2.81 0.77 11.74
C TYR A 100 -3.75 -0.02 10.81
N LEU A 101 -4.96 0.50 10.61
CA LEU A 101 -6.05 -0.17 9.87
C LEU A 101 -5.65 -0.57 8.44
N TYR A 102 -4.86 0.26 7.76
CA TYR A 102 -4.49 0.07 6.35
C TYR A 102 -3.12 -0.61 6.18
N SER A 103 -2.82 -1.61 7.02
CA SER A 103 -1.58 -2.39 6.96
C SER A 103 -1.85 -3.89 7.08
N SER A 104 -1.05 -4.68 6.35
CA SER A 104 -0.99 -6.15 6.45
C SER A 104 -0.46 -6.65 7.81
N ALA A 105 0.11 -5.77 8.64
CA ALA A 105 0.50 -6.09 10.01
C ALA A 105 -0.69 -6.63 10.85
N ARG A 106 -1.92 -6.25 10.49
CA ARG A 106 -3.14 -6.79 11.11
C ARG A 106 -3.27 -8.28 10.91
N ASP A 107 -3.16 -8.73 9.67
CA ASP A 107 -3.28 -10.13 9.30
C ASP A 107 -2.12 -10.95 9.92
N GLU A 108 -0.91 -10.40 9.99
CA GLU A 108 0.22 -11.03 10.69
C GLU A 108 -0.02 -11.18 12.20
N ALA A 109 -0.75 -10.25 12.81
CA ALA A 109 -1.18 -10.33 14.21
C ALA A 109 -2.41 -11.21 14.44
N GLY A 110 -2.93 -11.88 13.38
CA GLY A 110 -4.14 -12.69 13.45
C GLY A 110 -5.44 -11.88 13.54
N LEU A 111 -5.38 -10.57 13.31
CA LEU A 111 -6.54 -9.69 13.21
C LEU A 111 -7.03 -9.63 11.76
N ARG A 112 -8.32 -9.34 11.59
CA ARG A 112 -8.88 -9.13 10.25
C ARG A 112 -8.34 -7.82 9.65
N GLY A 113 -7.61 -7.93 8.53
CA GLY A 113 -7.21 -6.81 7.69
C GLY A 113 -8.35 -6.24 6.84
N MET A 114 -8.09 -5.10 6.21
CA MET A 114 -9.06 -4.43 5.31
C MET A 114 -9.23 -5.15 3.97
N LEU A 115 -8.24 -5.96 3.59
CA LEU A 115 -8.27 -6.79 2.40
C LEU A 115 -8.16 -8.24 2.84
N GLU A 116 -8.87 -9.14 2.15
CA GLU A 116 -8.70 -10.57 2.36
C GLU A 116 -7.32 -10.99 1.85
N LEU A 117 -6.43 -11.39 2.77
CA LEU A 117 -5.11 -11.91 2.42
C LEU A 117 -5.15 -13.43 2.37
N ARG A 118 -4.64 -13.98 1.27
CA ARG A 118 -4.40 -15.43 1.14
C ARG A 118 -2.93 -15.71 1.41
N THR A 119 -2.65 -16.49 2.45
CA THR A 119 -1.30 -17.01 2.68
C THR A 119 -0.99 -18.06 1.62
N LEU A 120 0.01 -17.80 0.79
CA LEU A 120 0.48 -18.74 -0.26
C LEU A 120 1.46 -19.79 0.27
N TRP A 121 1.82 -19.71 1.55
CA TRP A 121 2.74 -20.64 2.21
C TRP A 121 2.00 -21.48 3.26
N THR A 122 1.87 -22.79 2.98
CA THR A 122 1.23 -23.79 3.85
C THR A 122 2.27 -24.83 4.27
N GLY A 123 3.32 -24.41 4.98
CA GLY A 123 4.44 -25.27 5.37
C GLY A 123 4.75 -25.25 6.88
N ARG A 124 3.81 -25.64 7.76
CA ARG A 124 4.03 -25.91 9.21
C ARG A 124 5.17 -25.13 9.91
N SER A 125 4.81 -24.01 10.54
CA SER A 125 5.10 -23.74 11.96
C SER A 125 4.41 -22.44 12.34
N ARG A 126 3.43 -22.53 13.24
CA ARG A 126 2.85 -21.37 13.91
C ARG A 126 3.88 -20.84 14.90
N SER A 127 4.73 -19.96 14.42
CA SER A 127 5.26 -18.84 15.20
C SER A 127 5.88 -17.89 14.20
N ALA A 128 5.12 -16.88 13.76
CA ALA A 128 5.78 -15.63 13.43
C ALA A 128 6.60 -15.28 14.68
N PRO A 129 7.94 -15.11 14.60
CA PRO A 129 8.68 -14.67 15.75
C PRO A 129 8.00 -13.38 16.24
N PRO A 130 7.73 -13.24 17.55
CA PRO A 130 7.20 -11.99 18.06
C PRO A 130 8.15 -10.87 17.61
N TYR A 131 7.59 -9.68 17.38
CA TYR A 131 8.38 -8.46 17.19
C TYR A 131 9.14 -8.19 18.50
N ASN A 132 10.22 -8.92 18.76
CA ASN A 132 11.11 -8.67 19.88
C ASN A 132 12.36 -7.98 19.34
N GLU A 133 12.55 -6.78 19.89
CA GLU A 133 13.75 -5.94 20.04
C GLU A 133 14.85 -6.03 18.96
#